data_AF-A0A7J4JNJ8-F1
#
_entry.id   AF-A0A7J4JNJ8-F1
#
_cell.length_a   1.000
_cell.length_b   1.000
_cell.length_c   1.000
_cell.angle_alpha   90.00
_cell.angle_beta   90.00
_cell.angle_gamma   90.00
#
_symmetry.space_group_name_H-M   'P 1'
#
loop_
_entity.id
_entity.type
_entity.pdbx_description
1 polymer ?
#
loop_
_entity_poly.entity_id
_entity_poly.type
_entity_poly.pdbx_seq_one_letter_code
_entity_poly.pdbx_strand_id
1 'polypeptide(L)'
;SRRAREPKDLSDGALRTLIQNLEDSLRDQNPRAFDQAPMHHRLGEFYEALGNYSDAAKHYSNAFAADRFYGPAYEGFMRTFK
;
A
#
# COMPACT_ATOMS: atom_id res chain seq x y z
N SER A 1 19.18 -6.81 -15.21
CA SER A 1 18.38 -6.43 -14.02
C SER A 1 17.22 -5.56 -14.43
N ARG A 2 15.97 -6.06 -14.39
CA ARG A 2 14.79 -5.20 -14.58
C ARG A 2 14.56 -4.49 -13.24
N ARG A 3 14.89 -3.19 -13.12
CA ARG A 3 14.34 -2.39 -12.01
C ARG A 3 12.82 -2.51 -12.11
N ALA A 4 12.16 -2.98 -11.06
CA ALA A 4 10.72 -2.84 -10.97
C ALA A 4 10.42 -1.34 -11.13
N ARG A 5 9.51 -0.98 -12.05
CA ARG A 5 9.10 0.43 -12.21
C ARG A 5 8.52 0.88 -10.87
N GLU A 6 8.99 2.00 -10.37
CA GLU A 6 8.45 2.53 -9.11
C GLU A 6 7.01 3.01 -9.35
N PRO A 7 6.15 3.02 -8.32
CA PRO A 7 4.77 3.53 -8.41
C PRO A 7 4.64 4.84 -9.18
N LYS A 8 5.56 5.77 -8.91
CA LYS A 8 5.62 7.11 -9.53
C LYS A 8 5.90 7.11 -11.04
N ASP A 9 6.39 6.01 -11.59
CA ASP A 9 6.71 5.85 -13.02
C ASP A 9 5.56 5.18 -13.80
N LEU A 10 4.47 4.82 -13.12
CA LEU A 10 3.30 4.18 -13.71
C LEU A 10 2.24 5.23 -14.08
N SER A 11 1.47 4.97 -15.13
CA SER A 11 0.31 5.81 -15.45
C SER A 11 -0.80 5.63 -14.42
N ASP A 12 -1.63 6.66 -14.23
CA ASP A 12 -2.78 6.61 -13.33
C ASP A 12 -3.69 5.41 -13.59
N GLY A 13 -3.90 5.06 -14.87
CA GLY A 13 -4.68 3.89 -15.25
C GLY A 13 -4.06 2.59 -14.76
N ALA A 14 -2.73 2.45 -14.91
CA ALA A 14 -2.02 1.27 -14.41
C ALA A 14 -2.05 1.19 -12.88
N LEU A 15 -1.89 2.33 -12.19
CA LEU A 15 -2.00 2.41 -10.74
C LEU A 15 -3.38 1.97 -10.25
N ARG A 16 -4.45 2.46 -10.90
CA ARG A 16 -5.83 2.07 -10.56
C ARG A 16 -6.09 0.57 -10.76
N THR A 17 -5.61 -0.03 -11.85
CA THR A 17 -5.71 -1.48 -12.04
C THR A 17 -4.97 -2.25 -10.94
N LEU A 18 -3.77 -1.80 -10.57
CA LEU A 18 -2.99 -2.46 -9.52
C LEU A 18 -3.65 -2.33 -8.14
N ILE A 19 -4.21 -1.16 -7.82
CA ILE A 19 -4.99 -0.92 -6.61
C ILE A 19 -6.17 -1.88 -6.55
N GLN A 20 -6.99 -1.94 -7.60
CA GLN A 20 -8.16 -2.82 -7.63
C GLN A 20 -7.78 -4.29 -7.39
N ASN A 21 -6.74 -4.78 -8.07
CA ASN A 21 -6.28 -6.16 -7.91
C ASN A 21 -5.82 -6.46 -6.46
N LEU A 22 -5.16 -5.50 -5.81
CA LEU A 22 -4.71 -5.66 -4.41
C LEU A 22 -5.89 -5.61 -3.44
N GLU A 23 -6.88 -4.73 -3.67
CA GLU A 23 -8.09 -4.65 -2.87
C GLU A 23 -8.94 -5.94 -2.98
N ASP A 24 -9.09 -6.47 -4.19
CA ASP A 24 -9.78 -7.74 -4.43
C ASP A 24 -9.05 -8.89 -3.74
N SER A 25 -7.71 -8.92 -3.82
CA SER A 25 -6.89 -9.93 -3.12
C SER A 25 -7.05 -9.87 -1.61
N LEU A 26 -7.16 -8.67 -1.04
CA LEU A 26 -7.40 -8.48 0.40
C LEU A 26 -8.82 -8.88 0.82
N ARG A 27 -9.79 -8.78 -0.09
CA ARG A 27 -11.19 -9.16 0.14
C ARG A 27 -11.39 -10.68 0.10
N ASP A 28 -10.70 -11.36 -0.81
CA ASP A 28 -10.88 -12.80 -1.06
C ASP A 28 -10.07 -13.69 -0.12
N GLN A 29 -8.99 -13.17 0.47
CA GLN A 29 -8.15 -13.95 1.38
C GLN A 29 -8.64 -13.82 2.83
N ASN A 30 -8.87 -14.96 3.49
CA ASN A 30 -8.89 -15.09 4.95
C ASN A 30 -7.43 -15.06 5.44
N PRO A 31 -6.87 -13.91 5.81
CA PRO A 31 -5.43 -13.73 5.75
C PRO A 31 -4.80 -13.95 7.11
N ARG A 32 -3.65 -14.63 7.12
CA ARG A 32 -2.73 -14.52 8.23
C ARG A 32 -2.29 -13.06 8.31
N ALA A 33 -2.51 -12.40 9.45
CA ALA A 33 -2.32 -10.96 9.64
C ALA A 33 -0.99 -10.40 9.11
N PHE A 34 0.08 -11.22 9.09
CA PHE A 34 1.40 -10.83 8.60
C PHE A 34 1.46 -10.52 7.09
N ASP A 35 0.70 -11.22 6.25
CA ASP A 35 0.75 -11.02 4.79
C ASP A 35 -0.03 -9.78 4.33
N GLN A 36 -0.91 -9.22 5.18
CA GLN A 36 -1.68 -8.02 4.86
C GLN A 36 -0.85 -6.73 4.96
N ALA A 37 0.14 -6.68 5.84
CA ALA A 37 0.93 -5.47 6.05
C ALA A 37 1.67 -5.01 4.78
N PRO A 38 2.39 -5.88 4.04
CA PRO A 38 3.01 -5.50 2.77
C PRO A 38 1.99 -5.07 1.70
N MET A 39 0.81 -5.67 1.67
CA MET A 39 -0.23 -5.33 0.68
C MET A 39 -0.82 -3.94 0.95
N HIS A 40 -1.15 -3.67 2.22
CA HIS A 40 -1.61 -2.35 2.63
C HIS A 40 -0.53 -1.27 2.42
N HIS A 41 0.74 -1.58 2.67
CA HIS A 41 1.82 -0.64 2.37
C HIS A 41 1.90 -0.28 0.88
N ARG A 42 1.82 -1.29 0.00
CA ARG A 42 1.80 -1.07 -1.46
C ARG A 42 0.58 -0.27 -1.93
N LEU A 43 -0.58 -0.51 -1.34
CA LEU A 43 -1.76 0.32 -1.60
C LEU A 43 -1.51 1.77 -1.20
N GLY A 44 -0.89 2.00 -0.04
CA GLY A 44 -0.46 3.32 0.38
C GLY A 44 0.41 4.03 -0.65
N GLU A 45 1.43 3.34 -1.17
CA GLU A 45 2.34 3.88 -2.20
C GLU A 45 1.62 4.21 -3.51
N PHE A 46 0.68 3.37 -3.95
CA PHE A 46 -0.07 3.61 -5.18
C PHE A 46 -1.07 4.76 -5.04
N TYR A 47 -1.77 4.86 -3.92
CA TYR A 47 -2.67 5.98 -3.65
C TYR A 47 -1.90 7.29 -3.51
N GLU A 48 -0.71 7.28 -2.91
CA GLU A 48 0.16 8.46 -2.86
C GLU A 48 0.65 8.87 -4.24
N ALA A 49 1.04 7.91 -5.09
CA ALA A 49 1.43 8.18 -6.47
C ALA A 49 0.28 8.80 -7.30
N LEU A 50 -0.98 8.48 -6.96
CA LEU A 50 -2.18 9.11 -7.53
C LEU A 50 -2.53 10.48 -6.90
N GLY A 51 -1.75 10.95 -5.92
CA GLY A 51 -2.05 12.18 -5.16
C GLY A 51 -3.22 12.03 -4.17
N ASN A 52 -3.71 10.82 -3.94
CA ASN A 52 -4.78 10.55 -2.99
C ASN A 52 -4.22 10.22 -1.60
N TYR A 53 -3.73 11.26 -0.92
CA TYR A 53 -3.06 11.13 0.37
C TYR A 53 -3.97 10.62 1.50
N SER A 54 -5.28 10.86 1.40
CA SER A 54 -6.24 10.40 2.41
C SER A 54 -6.34 8.87 2.44
N ASP A 55 -6.51 8.26 1.27
CA ASP A 55 -6.56 6.79 1.18
C ASP A 55 -5.17 6.17 1.39
N ALA A 56 -4.10 6.86 0.96
CA ALA A 56 -2.73 6.44 1.28
C ALA A 56 -2.50 6.30 2.79
N ALA A 57 -2.91 7.31 3.58
CA ALA A 57 -2.78 7.29 5.04
C ALA A 57 -3.59 6.18 5.71
N LYS A 58 -4.82 5.90 5.23
CA LYS A 58 -5.61 4.76 5.71
C LYS A 58 -4.87 3.46 5.48
N HIS A 59 -4.30 3.27 4.29
CA HIS A 59 -3.60 2.04 3.96
C HIS A 59 -2.28 1.87 4.70
N TYR A 60 -1.49 2.93 4.90
CA TYR A 60 -0.32 2.84 5.78
C TYR A 60 -0.69 2.53 7.24
N SER A 61 -1.79 3.09 7.74
CA SER A 61 -2.31 2.79 9.07
C SER A 61 -2.74 1.33 9.20
N ASN A 62 -3.45 0.80 8.20
CA ASN A 62 -3.84 -0.61 8.17
C ASN A 62 -2.63 -1.54 8.07
N ALA A 63 -1.58 -1.13 7.34
CA ALA A 63 -0.34 -1.89 7.25
C ALA A 63 0.34 -2.01 8.63
N PHE A 64 0.38 -0.91 9.38
CA PHE A 64 0.92 -0.89 10.74
C PHE A 64 0.06 -1.69 11.73
N ALA A 65 -1.27 -1.64 11.61
CA ALA A 65 -2.17 -2.41 12.45
C ALA A 65 -2.07 -3.93 12.19
N ALA A 66 -1.83 -4.33 10.93
CA ALA A 66 -1.67 -5.72 10.53
C ALA A 66 -0.33 -6.32 11.02
N ASP A 67 0.76 -5.55 10.93
CA ASP A 67 2.03 -5.90 11.55
C ASP A 67 2.80 -4.66 12.03
N ARG A 68 2.81 -4.48 13.36
CA ARG A 68 3.51 -3.38 14.02
C ARG A 68 5.04 -3.43 13.87
N PHE A 69 5.60 -4.57 13.44
CA PHE A 69 7.03 -4.77 13.23
C PHE A 69 7.43 -4.73 11.74
N TYR A 70 6.47 -4.49 10.84
CA TYR A 70 6.76 -4.30 9.43
C TYR A 70 7.38 -2.91 9.21
N GLY A 71 8.72 -2.86 9.10
CA GLY A 71 9.51 -1.63 9.00
C GLY A 71 8.98 -0.61 7.96
N PRO A 72 8.66 -1.02 6.72
CA PRO A 72 8.11 -0.11 5.71
C PRO A 72 6.75 0.51 6.10
N ALA A 73 5.87 -0.22 6.80
CA ALA A 73 4.62 0.35 7.28
C ALA A 73 4.84 1.43 8.34
N TYR A 74 5.82 1.26 9.22
CA TYR A 74 6.16 2.28 10.21
C TYR A 74 6.64 3.58 9.54
N GLU A 75 7.47 3.50 8.50
CA GLU A 75 7.92 4.67 7.74
C GLU A 75 6.77 5.37 7.00
N GLY A 76 5.92 4.59 6.31
CA GLY A 76 4.72 5.10 5.63
C GLY A 76 3.74 5.78 6.60
N PHE A 77 3.48 5.15 7.75
CA PHE A 77 2.63 5.69 8.81
C PHE A 77 3.18 7.01 9.36
N MET A 78 4.45 7.02 9.82
CA MET A 78 5.05 8.22 10.40
C MET A 78 5.11 9.40 9.43
N ARG A 79 5.24 9.14 8.13
CA ARG A 79 5.19 10.17 7.08
C ARG A 79 3.81 10.82 6.92
N THR A 80 2.74 10.08 7.18
CA THR A 80 1.36 10.59 7.05
C THR A 80 0.86 11.39 8.25
N PHE A 81 1.45 11.20 9.43
CA PHE A 81 1.04 11.89 10.67
C PHE A 81 2.01 12.97 11.16
N LYS A 82 2.93 13.43 10.31
CA LYS A 82 3.90 14.50 10.61
C LYS A 82 3.34 15.87 10.24
#